data_AF-A0A1B9QY98-F1
#
_entry.id   AF-A0A1B9QY98-F1
#
_cell.length_a   1.000
_cell.length_b   1.000
_cell.length_c   1.000
_cell.angle_alpha   90.00
_cell.angle_beta   90.00
_cell.angle_gamma   90.00
#
_symmetry.space_group_name_H-M   'P 1'
#
loop_
_entity.id
_entity.type
_entity.pdbx_description
1 polymer ?
#
loop_
_entity_poly.entity_id
_entity_poly.type
_entity_poly.pdbx_seq_one_letter_code
_entity_poly.pdbx_strand_id
1 'polypeptide(L)'
;MNGLKITIIMWVIGTSVGCANDQPLGHHVANLRAEQVYNPNATKENESVIPSGSGERMEGAYQTYTGVESKGLKGTESQVLQGFAQ
;
A
#
# COMPACT_ATOMS: atom_id res chain seq x y z
N MET A 1 -35.67 -4.68 49.39
CA MET A 1 -35.22 -5.60 48.32
C MET A 1 -35.02 -4.93 46.96
N ASN A 2 -35.79 -3.87 46.62
CA ASN A 2 -35.66 -3.20 45.32
C ASN A 2 -34.45 -2.24 45.22
N GLY A 3 -34.09 -1.56 46.32
CA GLY A 3 -32.91 -0.68 46.35
C GLY A 3 -31.59 -1.43 46.13
N LEU A 4 -31.42 -2.59 46.76
CA LEU A 4 -30.24 -3.44 46.58
C LEU A 4 -30.08 -3.94 45.13
N LYS A 5 -31.19 -4.26 44.47
CA LYS A 5 -31.19 -4.66 43.06
C LYS A 5 -30.79 -3.50 42.14
N ILE A 6 -31.29 -2.29 42.40
CA ILE A 6 -30.96 -1.09 41.62
C ILE A 6 -29.47 -0.76 41.76
N THR A 7 -28.89 -0.85 42.96
CA THR A 7 -27.45 -0.61 43.16
C THR A 7 -26.57 -1.63 42.46
N ILE A 8 -26.97 -2.91 42.43
CA ILE A 8 -26.23 -3.96 41.73
C ILE A 8 -26.27 -3.73 40.22
N ILE A 9 -27.44 -3.38 39.66
CA ILE A 9 -27.60 -3.09 38.23
C ILE A 9 -26.74 -1.89 37.81
N MET A 10 -26.70 -0.83 38.62
CA MET A 10 -25.89 0.36 38.33
C MET A 10 -24.38 0.06 38.33
N TRP A 11 -23.93 -0.82 39.24
CA TRP A 11 -22.54 -1.24 39.33
C TRP A 11 -22.12 -2.10 38.14
N VAL A 12 -22.95 -3.07 37.74
CA VAL A 12 -22.69 -3.93 36.59
C VAL A 12 -22.60 -3.13 35.29
N ILE A 13 -23.51 -2.16 35.09
CA ILE A 13 -23.46 -1.27 33.93
C ILE A 13 -22.16 -0.46 33.94
N GLY A 14 -21.82 0.19 35.06
CA GLY A 14 -20.59 0.99 35.19
C GLY A 14 -19.31 0.20 34.88
N THR A 15 -19.24 -1.07 35.30
CA THR A 15 -18.08 -1.94 35.00
C THR A 15 -18.03 -2.45 33.57
N SER A 16 -19.14 -2.39 32.82
CA SER A 16 -19.23 -2.89 31.44
C SER A 16 -18.95 -1.85 30.35
N VAL A 17 -18.97 -0.54 30.69
CA VAL A 17 -18.70 0.54 29.71
C VAL A 17 -17.21 0.89 29.61
N GLY A 18 -16.35 0.36 30.49
CA GLY A 18 -14.91 0.59 30.47
C GLY A 18 -14.12 -0.68 30.14
N CYS A 19 -13.07 -0.54 29.33
CA CYS A 19 -12.08 -1.58 28.95
C CYS A 19 -12.39 -2.49 27.75
N ALA A 20 -12.99 -1.98 26.67
CA ALA A 20 -12.89 -2.69 25.39
C ALA A 20 -11.79 -2.15 24.45
N ASN A 21 -11.28 -0.93 24.64
CA ASN A 21 -10.03 -0.42 24.05
C ASN A 21 -9.82 1.06 24.44
N ASP A 22 -8.92 1.34 25.39
CA ASP A 22 -8.61 2.72 25.82
C ASP A 22 -7.52 3.40 24.97
N GLN A 23 -6.78 2.64 24.16
CA GLN A 23 -5.76 3.20 23.29
C GLN A 23 -6.11 2.93 21.84
N PRO A 24 -6.12 3.94 20.94
CA PRO A 24 -6.05 3.64 19.53
C PRO A 24 -4.82 2.76 19.34
N LEU A 25 -4.96 1.61 18.69
CA LEU A 25 -3.83 0.76 18.29
C LEU A 25 -2.77 1.53 17.46
N GLY A 26 -3.03 2.81 17.16
CA GLY A 26 -2.34 3.73 16.28
C GLY A 26 -0.86 3.91 16.53
N HIS A 27 -0.30 3.89 17.74
CA HIS A 27 1.15 4.11 17.88
C HIS A 27 1.98 2.88 17.49
N HIS A 28 1.68 1.71 18.06
CA HIS A 28 2.41 0.50 17.71
C HIS A 28 2.09 0.02 16.29
N VAL A 29 0.85 0.13 15.84
CA VAL A 29 0.48 -0.23 14.46
C VAL A 29 1.01 0.79 13.45
N ALA A 30 1.04 2.10 13.76
CA ALA A 30 1.68 3.06 12.85
C ALA A 30 3.19 2.88 12.80
N ASN A 31 3.85 2.56 13.92
CA ASN A 31 5.28 2.27 13.92
C ASN A 31 5.59 0.99 13.13
N LEU A 32 4.84 -0.10 13.36
CA LEU A 32 4.95 -1.31 12.55
C LEU A 32 4.72 -1.02 11.07
N ARG A 33 3.71 -0.22 10.72
CA ARG A 33 3.45 0.18 9.33
C ARG A 33 4.58 1.02 8.74
N ALA A 34 5.13 1.96 9.51
CA ALA A 34 6.26 2.79 9.09
C ALA A 34 7.51 1.94 8.86
N GLU A 35 7.80 1.02 9.78
CA GLU A 35 8.93 0.08 9.69
C GLU A 35 8.77 -0.93 8.54
N GLN A 36 7.54 -1.37 8.24
CA GLN A 36 7.28 -2.40 7.23
C GLN A 36 7.11 -1.86 5.80
N VAL A 37 6.80 -0.58 5.61
CA VAL A 37 6.35 -0.06 4.30
C VAL A 37 7.24 1.03 3.73
N TYR A 38 7.99 1.77 4.55
CA TYR A 38 8.66 2.98 4.08
C TYR A 38 10.14 3.05 4.46
N ASN A 39 11.00 2.77 3.48
CA ASN A 39 12.41 3.13 3.56
C ASN A 39 12.60 4.56 3.00
N PRO A 40 12.86 5.59 3.85
CA PRO A 40 13.06 6.96 3.39
C PRO A 40 14.32 7.14 2.53
N ASN A 41 15.26 6.20 2.61
CA ASN A 41 16.49 6.21 1.82
C ASN A 41 16.38 5.38 0.53
N ALA A 42 15.20 4.79 0.24
CA ALA A 42 15.02 3.93 -0.93
C ALA A 42 15.46 4.58 -2.24
N THR A 43 15.24 5.89 -2.41
CA THR A 43 15.70 6.62 -3.60
C THR A 43 17.22 6.59 -3.70
N LYS A 44 17.93 6.93 -2.61
CA LYS A 44 19.39 6.97 -2.57
C LYS A 44 20.02 5.58 -2.72
N GLU A 45 19.43 4.59 -2.06
CA GLU A 45 19.90 3.19 -2.12
C GLU A 45 19.69 2.57 -3.51
N ASN A 46 18.69 3.02 -4.26
CA ASN A 46 18.38 2.51 -5.59
C ASN A 46 18.97 3.35 -6.74
N GLU A 47 19.76 4.40 -6.46
CA GLU A 47 20.31 5.30 -7.50
C GLU A 47 21.07 4.56 -8.61
N SER A 48 21.79 3.49 -8.25
CA SER A 48 22.56 2.67 -9.18
C SER A 48 21.88 1.34 -9.56
N VAL A 49 20.66 1.11 -9.09
CA VAL A 49 19.96 -0.16 -9.33
C VAL A 49 19.26 -0.08 -10.68
N ILE A 50 19.78 -0.86 -11.64
CA ILE A 50 19.10 -1.08 -12.92
C ILE A 50 18.18 -2.30 -12.76
N PRO A 51 16.85 -2.14 -12.83
CA PRO A 51 15.92 -3.25 -12.66
C PRO A 51 16.07 -4.25 -13.82
N SER A 52 16.15 -5.54 -13.49
CA SER A 52 16.13 -6.61 -14.48
C SER A 52 14.70 -7.00 -14.82
N GLY A 53 14.38 -7.13 -16.11
CA GLY A 53 13.07 -7.56 -16.61
C GLY A 53 12.64 -6.79 -17.86
N SER A 54 11.53 -7.19 -18.49
CA SER A 54 11.01 -6.50 -19.70
C SER A 54 10.18 -5.25 -19.39
N GLY A 55 9.84 -5.01 -18.11
CA GLY A 55 8.89 -3.97 -17.75
C GLY A 55 7.48 -4.28 -18.27
N GLU A 56 7.04 -5.54 -18.21
CA GLU A 56 5.78 -6.07 -18.76
C GLU A 56 4.54 -5.17 -18.52
N ARG A 57 4.44 -4.52 -17.35
CA ARG A 57 3.35 -3.57 -17.07
C ARG A 57 3.37 -2.35 -17.98
N MET A 58 4.56 -1.81 -18.24
CA MET A 58 4.76 -0.71 -19.18
C MET A 58 4.59 -1.19 -20.62
N GLU A 59 5.00 -2.42 -20.92
CA GLU A 59 4.83 -3.08 -22.21
C GLU A 59 3.34 -3.22 -22.60
N GLY A 60 2.48 -3.68 -21.68
CA GLY A 60 1.04 -3.80 -21.93
C GLY A 60 0.35 -2.44 -22.12
N ALA A 61 0.74 -1.43 -21.33
CA ALA A 61 0.24 -0.07 -21.51
C ALA A 61 0.67 0.53 -22.85
N TYR A 62 1.93 0.29 -23.24
CA TYR A 62 2.50 0.72 -24.51
C TYR A 62 1.79 0.07 -25.70
N GLN A 63 1.57 -1.24 -25.66
CA GLN A 63 0.83 -1.96 -26.70
C GLN A 63 -0.61 -1.45 -26.83
N THR A 64 -1.28 -1.17 -25.71
CA THR A 64 -2.65 -0.64 -25.73
C THR A 64 -2.74 0.72 -26.43
N TYR A 65 -1.76 1.60 -26.22
CA TYR A 65 -1.77 2.95 -26.78
C TYR A 65 -1.24 3.01 -28.22
N THR A 66 -0.24 2.18 -28.55
CA THR A 66 0.48 2.25 -29.82
C THR A 66 0.04 1.20 -30.84
N GLY A 67 -0.60 0.12 -30.40
CA GLY A 67 -0.89 -1.06 -31.23
C GLY A 67 0.35 -1.87 -31.62
N VAL A 68 1.54 -1.50 -31.13
CA VAL A 68 2.80 -2.17 -31.46
C VAL A 68 3.05 -3.32 -30.48
N GLU A 69 3.12 -4.55 -30.98
CA GLU A 69 3.51 -5.70 -30.17
C GLU A 69 5.01 -5.69 -29.89
N SER A 70 5.38 -5.98 -28.65
CA SER A 70 6.78 -6.09 -28.21
C SER A 70 7.58 -7.15 -28.98
N LYS A 71 6.92 -8.20 -29.46
CA LYS A 71 7.53 -9.23 -30.33
C LYS A 71 8.09 -8.66 -31.63
N GLY A 72 7.61 -7.50 -32.07
CA GLY A 72 8.11 -6.77 -33.25
C GLY A 72 9.29 -5.84 -32.96
N LEU A 73 9.56 -5.52 -31.69
CA LEU A 73 10.66 -4.65 -31.27
C LEU A 73 11.95 -5.47 -31.16
N LYS A 74 13.03 -5.02 -31.81
CA LYS A 74 14.30 -5.77 -31.84
C LYS A 74 15.29 -5.25 -30.81
N GLY A 75 15.72 -6.11 -29.89
CA GLY A 75 16.82 -5.82 -28.96
C GLY A 75 16.41 -4.99 -27.73
N THR A 76 17.40 -4.59 -26.93
CA THR A 76 17.23 -3.81 -25.68
C THR A 76 17.43 -2.30 -25.89
N GLU A 77 17.66 -1.88 -27.13
CA GLU A 77 18.01 -0.51 -27.47
C GLU A 77 16.77 0.35 -27.76
N SER A 78 16.86 1.64 -27.45
CA SER A 78 15.80 2.61 -27.72
C SER A 78 15.50 2.71 -29.20
N GLN A 79 14.23 2.53 -29.57
CA GLN A 79 13.73 2.61 -30.94
C GLN A 79 12.68 3.71 -31.05
N VAL A 80 12.75 4.51 -32.13
CA VAL A 80 11.75 5.52 -32.43
C VAL A 80 10.65 4.89 -33.28
N LEU A 81 9.41 4.91 -32.80
CA LEU A 81 8.27 4.45 -33.58
C LEU A 81 7.93 5.44 -34.69
N GLN A 82 7.81 4.94 -35.92
CA GLN A 82 7.34 5.72 -37.07
C GLN A 82 5.82 5.56 -37.20
N GLY A 83 5.08 6.67 -37.31
CA GLY A 83 3.62 6.66 -37.52
C GLY A 83 2.75 7.39 -36.49
N PHE A 84 3.32 7.98 -35.43
CA PHE A 84 2.57 8.83 -34.47
C PHE A 84 2.52 10.31 -34.84
N ALA A 85 3.29 10.73 -35.84
CA ALA A 85 3.29 12.08 -36.38
C ALA A 85 2.51 12.08 -37.70
N GLN A 86 1.17 12.16 -37.60
CA GLN A 86 0.32 12.55 -38.72
C GLN A 86 -0.77 13.49 -38.23
#